data_AF-F7JIT1-F1
#
_entry.id   AF-F7JIT1-F1
#
_cell.length_a   1.000
_cell.length_b   1.000
_cell.length_c   1.000
_cell.angle_alpha   90.00
_cell.angle_beta   90.00
_cell.angle_gamma   90.00
#
_symmetry.space_group_name_H-M   'P 1'
#
loop_
_entity.id
_entity.type
_entity.pdbx_description
1 polymer ?
#
loop_
_entity_poly.entity_id
_entity_poly.type
_entity_poly.pdbx_seq_one_letter_code
_entity_poly.pdbx_strand_id
1 'polypeptide(L)'
;MRMEDGSIFLQEVTEKIKERIAQTEETLAAGQKEIENMHDYYWENYTEMDQYGYEDFDNRQALLQQENANREARLLYRRFQRMLESPFLVG
;
A
#
# COMPACT_ATOMS: atom_id res chain seq x y z
N MET A 1 -16.34 6.66 36.89
CA MET A 1 -15.61 7.60 36.04
C MET A 1 -14.35 7.04 35.35
N ARG A 2 -13.63 6.01 35.85
CA ARG A 2 -12.44 5.45 35.15
C ARG A 2 -12.72 4.50 33.98
N MET A 3 -13.87 3.82 33.93
CA MET A 3 -14.19 2.83 32.90
C MET A 3 -14.77 3.45 31.62
N GLU A 4 -15.54 4.54 31.74
CA GLU A 4 -16.09 5.29 30.60
C GLU A 4 -14.97 5.91 29.75
N ASP A 5 -13.96 6.50 30.40
CA ASP A 5 -12.76 7.06 29.79
C ASP A 5 -11.97 6.00 28.98
N GLY A 6 -11.83 4.80 29.56
CA GLY A 6 -11.24 3.65 28.86
C GLY A 6 -12.02 3.25 27.62
N SER A 7 -13.35 3.10 27.70
CA SER A 7 -14.15 2.71 26.53
C SER A 7 -14.13 3.74 25.39
N ILE A 8 -14.14 5.04 25.74
CA ILE A 8 -14.07 6.13 24.77
C ILE A 8 -12.72 6.13 24.06
N PHE A 9 -11.61 6.00 24.82
CA PHE A 9 -10.28 5.91 24.24
C PHE A 9 -10.15 4.74 23.25
N LEU A 10 -10.74 3.59 23.55
CA LEU A 10 -10.70 2.43 22.66
C LEU A 10 -11.52 2.59 21.42
N GLN A 11 -12.67 3.25 21.53
CA GLN A 11 -13.44 3.60 20.37
C GLN A 11 -12.64 4.53 19.46
N GLU A 12 -11.99 5.57 20.01
CA GLU A 12 -11.15 6.49 19.23
C GLU A 12 -9.98 5.78 18.54
N VAL A 13 -9.27 4.90 19.26
CA VAL A 13 -8.15 4.12 18.68
C VAL A 13 -8.66 3.18 17.58
N THR A 14 -9.80 2.54 17.80
CA THR A 14 -10.42 1.63 16.81
C THR A 14 -10.82 2.37 15.54
N GLU A 15 -11.45 3.54 15.66
CA GLU A 15 -11.82 4.35 14.49
C GLU A 15 -10.58 4.82 13.72
N LYS A 16 -9.52 5.26 14.42
CA LYS A 16 -8.25 5.60 13.76
C LYS A 16 -7.63 4.42 13.02
N ILE A 17 -7.69 3.20 13.58
CA ILE A 17 -7.18 2.00 12.90
C ILE A 17 -7.98 1.74 11.62
N LYS A 18 -9.32 1.83 11.67
CA LYS A 18 -10.18 1.66 10.48
C LYS A 18 -9.87 2.70 9.40
N GLU A 19 -9.69 3.96 9.77
CA GLU A 19 -9.29 5.03 8.85
C GLU A 19 -7.95 4.71 8.18
N ARG A 20 -6.96 4.21 8.94
CA ARG A 20 -5.66 3.81 8.38
C ARG A 20 -5.75 2.60 7.47
N ILE A 21 -6.62 1.63 7.77
CA ILE A 21 -6.91 0.50 6.87
C ILE A 21 -7.43 1.04 5.53
N ALA A 22 -8.48 1.88 5.55
CA ALA A 22 -9.08 2.43 4.33
C ALA A 22 -8.07 3.23 3.48
N GLN A 23 -7.25 4.09 4.12
CA GLN A 23 -6.19 4.83 3.42
C GLN A 23 -5.13 3.91 2.81
N THR A 24 -4.79 2.81 3.49
CA THR A 24 -3.81 1.84 2.98
C THR A 24 -4.40 1.03 1.82
N GLU A 25 -5.70 0.72 1.85
CA GLU A 25 -6.41 0.09 0.72
C GLU A 25 -6.42 0.99 -0.51
N GLU A 26 -6.70 2.28 -0.35
CA GLU A 26 -6.62 3.26 -1.43
C GLU A 26 -5.21 3.34 -2.02
N THR A 27 -4.19 3.37 -1.15
CA THR A 27 -2.78 3.39 -1.57
C THR A 27 -2.42 2.14 -2.37
N LEU A 28 -2.89 0.96 -1.95
CA LEU A 28 -2.66 -0.30 -2.66
C LEU A 28 -3.38 -0.33 -4.01
N ALA A 29 -4.61 0.19 -4.09
CA ALA A 29 -5.36 0.26 -5.34
C ALA A 29 -4.69 1.23 -6.32
N ALA A 30 -4.25 2.40 -5.86
CA ALA A 30 -3.49 3.35 -6.66
C ALA A 30 -2.17 2.73 -7.16
N GLY A 31 -1.43 2.08 -6.28
CA GLY A 31 -0.15 1.47 -6.64
C GLY A 31 -0.28 0.28 -7.60
N GLN A 32 -1.40 -0.45 -7.58
CA GLN A 32 -1.72 -1.48 -8.58
C GLN A 32 -2.02 -0.85 -9.94
N LYS A 33 -2.82 0.23 -9.96
CA LYS A 33 -3.12 0.97 -11.18
C LYS A 33 -1.86 1.59 -11.81
N GLU A 34 -0.93 2.06 -10.99
CA GLU A 34 0.36 2.56 -11.47
C GLU A 34 1.17 1.47 -12.18
N ILE A 35 1.21 0.25 -11.65
CA ILE A 35 1.85 -0.90 -12.32
C ILE A 35 1.17 -1.21 -13.66
N GLU A 36 -0.17 -1.20 -13.71
CA GLU A 36 -0.92 -1.39 -14.96
C GLU A 36 -0.58 -0.33 -15.99
N ASN A 37 -0.57 0.95 -15.59
CA ASN A 37 -0.18 2.06 -16.47
C ASN A 37 1.27 1.93 -16.98
N MET A 38 2.20 1.45 -16.14
CA MET A 38 3.58 1.21 -16.53
C MET A 38 3.69 0.09 -17.57
N HIS A 39 2.88 -0.97 -17.42
CA HIS A 39 2.79 -2.03 -18.42
C HIS A 39 2.21 -1.54 -19.74
N ASP A 40 1.12 -0.78 -19.69
CA ASP A 40 0.47 -0.22 -20.89
C ASP A 40 1.44 0.73 -21.62
N TYR A 41 2.10 1.63 -20.89
CA TYR A 41 3.09 2.54 -21.44
C TYR A 41 4.26 1.80 -22.10
N TYR A 42 4.82 0.79 -21.42
CA TYR A 42 5.90 -0.02 -21.98
C TYR A 42 5.46 -0.74 -23.25
N TRP A 43 4.26 -1.33 -23.24
CA TRP A 43 3.73 -2.09 -24.36
C TRP A 43 3.46 -1.21 -25.58
N GLU A 44 2.81 -0.06 -25.39
CA GLU A 44 2.48 0.88 -26.48
C GLU A 44 3.73 1.44 -27.17
N ASN A 45 4.85 1.55 -26.46
CA ASN A 45 6.09 2.13 -26.96
C ASN A 45 7.18 1.09 -27.25
N TYR A 46 6.88 -0.21 -27.10
CA TYR A 46 7.87 -1.29 -27.13
C TYR A 46 8.75 -1.30 -28.41
N THR A 47 8.15 -1.04 -29.57
CA THR A 47 8.87 -1.00 -30.85
C THR A 47 9.75 0.24 -31.04
N GLU A 48 9.44 1.32 -30.33
CA GLU A 48 10.18 2.58 -30.39
C GLU A 48 11.34 2.59 -29.37
N MET A 49 11.16 1.90 -28.22
CA MET A 49 12.10 1.87 -27.11
C MET A 49 13.29 0.91 -27.28
N ASP A 50 13.19 -0.09 -28.17
CA ASP A 50 14.21 -1.14 -28.34
C ASP A 50 15.50 -0.67 -29.07
N GLN A 51 15.57 0.60 -29.49
CA GLN A 51 16.73 1.08 -30.27
C GLN A 51 18.02 1.25 -29.44
N TYR A 52 17.92 1.40 -28.11
CA TYR A 52 19.10 1.68 -27.25
C TYR A 52 19.15 0.91 -25.93
N GLY A 53 18.11 0.15 -25.55
CA GLY A 53 18.11 -0.76 -24.39
C GLY A 53 18.15 -0.12 -22.98
N TYR A 54 18.43 1.18 -22.87
CA TYR A 54 18.41 1.93 -21.60
C TYR A 54 17.00 2.05 -21.01
N GLU A 55 15.98 2.20 -21.85
CA GLU A 55 14.60 2.40 -21.42
C GLU A 55 14.01 1.13 -20.77
N ASP A 56 14.44 -0.06 -21.18
CA ASP A 56 14.04 -1.31 -20.53
C ASP A 56 14.63 -1.44 -19.11
N PHE A 57 15.87 -1.00 -18.91
CA PHE A 57 16.49 -0.98 -17.59
C PHE A 57 15.75 -0.03 -16.64
N ASP A 58 15.47 1.20 -17.08
CA ASP A 58 14.77 2.20 -16.28
C ASP A 58 13.33 1.74 -15.96
N ASN A 59 12.62 1.14 -16.92
CA ASN A 59 11.29 0.58 -16.68
C ASN A 59 11.31 -0.56 -15.64
N ARG A 60 12.31 -1.46 -15.68
CA ARG A 60 12.48 -2.50 -14.66
C ARG A 60 12.80 -1.91 -13.29
N GLN A 61 13.64 -0.87 -13.22
CA GLN A 61 13.97 -0.21 -11.95
C GLN A 61 12.74 0.49 -11.36
N ALA A 62 11.98 1.22 -12.19
CA ALA A 62 10.75 1.87 -11.75
C ALA A 62 9.72 0.83 -11.26
N LEU A 63 9.57 -0.29 -11.96
CA LEU A 63 8.65 -1.36 -11.56
C LEU A 63 9.08 -1.99 -10.22
N LEU A 64 10.38 -2.21 -10.02
CA LEU A 64 10.92 -2.71 -8.76
C LEU A 64 10.63 -1.75 -7.60
N GLN A 65 10.79 -0.44 -7.80
CA GLN A 65 10.47 0.56 -6.78
C GLN A 65 8.98 0.52 -6.43
N GLN A 66 8.11 0.45 -7.44
CA GLN A 66 6.67 0.39 -7.25
C GLN A 66 6.23 -0.87 -6.51
N GLU A 67 6.78 -2.03 -6.87
CA GLU A 67 6.53 -3.30 -6.16
C GLU A 67 7.00 -3.26 -4.71
N ASN A 68 8.13 -2.61 -4.42
CA ASN A 68 8.62 -2.43 -3.06
C ASN A 68 7.68 -1.54 -2.24
N ALA A 69 7.24 -0.40 -2.80
CA ALA A 69 6.26 0.47 -2.14
C ALA A 69 4.94 -0.26 -1.85
N ASN A 70 4.43 -1.03 -2.83
CA ASN A 70 3.25 -1.86 -2.65
C ASN A 70 3.44 -2.92 -1.56
N ARG A 71 4.62 -3.56 -1.49
CA ARG A 71 4.93 -4.53 -0.44
C ARG A 71 4.91 -3.91 0.96
N GLU A 72 5.48 -2.72 1.11
CA GLU A 72 5.46 -1.98 2.39
C GLU A 72 4.03 -1.61 2.79
N ALA A 73 3.22 -1.12 1.85
CA ALA A 73 1.81 -0.84 2.09
C ALA A 73 1.03 -2.11 2.50
N ARG A 74 1.28 -3.28 1.87
CA ARG A 74 0.66 -4.56 2.26
C ARG A 74 1.09 -5.01 3.66
N LEU A 75 2.31 -4.72 4.09
CA LEU A 75 2.78 -5.00 5.44
C LEU A 75 2.05 -4.13 6.47
N LEU A 76 1.90 -2.84 6.19
CA LEU A 76 1.14 -1.91 7.04
C LEU A 76 -0.33 -2.31 7.13
N TYR A 77 -0.96 -2.63 6.00
CA TYR A 77 -2.33 -3.10 5.94
C TYR A 77 -2.56 -4.30 6.87
N ARG A 78 -1.74 -5.34 6.73
CA ARG A 78 -1.81 -6.54 7.59
C ARG A 78 -1.58 -6.21 9.06
N ARG A 79 -0.68 -5.26 9.37
CA ARG A 79 -0.44 -4.82 10.74
C ARG A 79 -1.68 -4.14 11.33
N PHE A 80 -2.33 -3.24 10.60
CA PHE A 80 -3.55 -2.59 11.06
C PHE A 80 -4.73 -3.57 11.21
N GLN A 81 -4.86 -4.54 10.29
CA GLN A 81 -5.84 -5.62 10.45
C GLN A 81 -5.64 -6.40 11.75
N ARG A 82 -4.39 -6.80 12.07
CA ARG A 82 -4.08 -7.47 13.34
C ARG A 82 -4.39 -6.61 14.57
N MET A 83 -4.13 -5.30 14.49
CA MET A 83 -4.49 -4.36 15.57
C MET A 83 -6.00 -4.24 15.75
N LEU A 84 -6.80 -4.39 14.67
CA LEU A 84 -8.25 -4.40 14.75
C LEU A 84 -8.79 -5.70 15.36
N GLU A 85 -8.20 -6.85 14.98
CA GLU A 85 -8.59 -8.17 15.48
C GLU A 85 -8.21 -8.38 16.96
N SER A 86 -7.11 -7.78 17.41
CA SER A 86 -6.66 -7.80 18.80
C SER A 86 -6.13 -6.43 19.19
N PRO A 87 -7.00 -5.52 19.67
CA PRO A 87 -6.59 -4.16 20.03
C PRO A 87 -5.60 -4.09 21.21
N PHE A 88 -5.29 -5.23 21.86
CA PHE A 88 -4.58 -5.26 23.14
C PHE A 88 -3.54 -6.36 23.36
N LEU A 89 -3.33 -7.26 22.41
CA LEU A 89 -2.26 -8.25 22.50
C LEU A 89 -1.42 -8.20 21.23
N VAL A 90 -0.41 -7.32 21.25
CA VAL A 90 0.72 -7.42 20.32
C VAL A 90 1.70 -8.40 20.96
N GLY A 91 1.63 -9.66 20.51
CA GLY A 91 2.72 -10.63 20.63
C GLY A 91 3.68 -10.50 19.46
#